data_AF-A0A2E6ABT2-F1
#
_entry.id   AF-A0A2E6ABT2-F1
#
_cell.length_a   1.000
_cell.length_b   1.000
_cell.length_c   1.000
_cell.angle_alpha   90.00
_cell.angle_beta   90.00
_cell.angle_gamma   90.00
#
_symmetry.space_group_name_H-M   'P 1'
#
loop_
_entity.id
_entity.type
_entity.pdbx_description
1 polymer ?
#
loop_
_entity_poly.entity_id
_entity_poly.type
_entity_poly.pdbx_seq_one_letter_code
_entity_poly.pdbx_strand_id
1 'polypeptide(L)'
;MKNYRVLYIFIFCALLSACSSDNKYKLLAANDNMTCISEFKETCIEIINNKCNHSSNILREENFEYIFQPNKYIISFVCINK
;
A
#
# COMPACT_ATOMS: atom_id res chain seq x y z
N MET A 1 36.15 27.21 -11.70
CA MET A 1 35.70 25.88 -12.20
C MET A 1 35.39 24.81 -11.13
N LYS A 2 35.01 25.17 -9.89
CA LYS A 2 34.74 24.19 -8.81
C LYS A 2 33.26 24.07 -8.43
N ASN A 3 32.46 25.13 -8.64
CA ASN A 3 31.07 25.19 -8.16
C ASN A 3 30.11 24.31 -8.97
N TYR A 4 30.39 24.07 -10.26
CA TYR A 4 29.54 23.26 -11.14
C TYR A 4 29.65 21.75 -10.84
N ARG A 5 30.79 21.28 -10.31
CA ARG A 5 30.93 19.87 -9.88
C ARG A 5 30.04 19.57 -8.68
N VAL A 6 29.94 20.51 -7.74
CA VAL A 6 29.05 20.37 -6.56
C VAL A 6 27.58 20.40 -6.98
N LEU A 7 27.23 21.28 -7.93
CA LEU A 7 25.87 21.37 -8.47
C LEU A 7 25.43 20.09 -9.17
N TYR A 8 26.34 19.46 -9.94
CA TYR A 8 26.05 18.20 -10.65
C TYR A 8 25.80 17.03 -9.69
N ILE A 9 26.54 16.95 -8.58
CA ILE A 9 26.34 15.93 -7.54
C ILE A 9 24.97 16.11 -6.87
N PHE A 10 24.56 17.36 -6.62
CA PHE A 10 23.28 17.66 -5.98
C PHE A 10 22.08 17.24 -6.86
N ILE A 11 22.15 17.49 -8.16
CA ILE A 11 21.11 17.10 -9.14
C ILE A 11 21.02 15.57 -9.24
N PHE A 12 22.14 14.86 -9.22
CA PHE A 12 22.16 13.39 -9.30
C PHE A 12 21.55 12.72 -8.05
N CYS A 13 21.82 13.25 -6.85
CA CYS A 13 21.21 12.75 -5.62
C CYS A 13 19.70 13.00 -5.57
N ALA A 14 19.22 14.15 -6.05
CA ALA A 14 17.79 14.47 -6.05
C ALA A 14 16.98 13.59 -7.02
N LEU A 15 17.60 13.13 -8.12
CA LEU A 15 16.97 12.19 -9.06
C LEU A 15 16.84 10.78 -8.49
N LEU A 16 17.78 10.35 -7.64
CA LEU A 16 17.76 9.03 -7.01
C LEU A 16 16.77 8.93 -5.84
N SER A 17 16.42 10.05 -5.19
CA SER A 17 15.42 10.06 -4.11
C SER A 17 13.97 10.16 -4.60
N ALA A 18 13.74 10.32 -5.91
CA ALA A 18 12.41 10.57 -6.47
C ALA A 18 11.61 9.30 -6.84
N CYS A 19 12.17 8.10 -6.65
CA CYS A 19 11.47 6.85 -6.97
C CYS A 19 11.35 5.94 -5.74
N SER A 20 10.32 6.17 -4.94
CA SER A 20 9.85 5.19 -3.96
C SER A 20 8.38 5.45 -3.65
N SER A 21 7.51 4.96 -4.52
CA SER A 21 6.15 4.62 -4.11
C SER A 21 5.81 3.24 -4.68
N ASP A 22 6.50 2.22 -4.17
CA ASP A 22 5.94 0.87 -4.20
C ASP A 22 4.71 0.89 -3.31
N ASN A 23 3.57 1.31 -3.88
CA ASN A 23 2.28 1.20 -3.23
C ASN A 23 1.90 -0.28 -3.22
N LYS A 24 2.48 -1.02 -2.27
CA LYS A 24 2.28 -2.47 -2.05
C LYS A 24 0.83 -2.86 -1.77
N TYR A 25 -0.04 -1.88 -1.53
CA TYR A 25 -1.46 -2.06 -1.34
C TYR A 25 -2.25 -0.81 -1.76
N LYS A 26 -3.55 -0.97 -1.96
CA LYS A 26 -4.53 0.10 -2.06
C LYS A 26 -5.57 -0.10 -0.96
N LEU A 27 -5.92 0.96 -0.25
CA LEU A 27 -6.98 0.97 0.75
C LEU A 27 -8.09 1.91 0.27
N LEU A 28 -9.28 1.36 0.06
CA LEU A 28 -10.49 2.09 -0.28
C LEU A 28 -11.34 2.20 0.99
N ALA A 29 -11.88 3.38 1.28
CA ALA A 29 -12.77 3.59 2.42
C ALA A 29 -14.11 4.13 1.91
N ALA A 30 -15.20 3.49 2.29
CA ALA A 30 -16.56 3.88 1.99
C ALA A 30 -17.38 3.81 3.29
N ASN A 31 -17.62 4.97 3.91
CA ASN A 31 -18.20 5.09 5.25
C ASN A 31 -17.37 4.31 6.29
N ASP A 32 -17.99 3.33 6.96
CA ASP A 32 -17.35 2.45 7.94
C ASP A 32 -16.65 1.25 7.31
N ASN A 33 -17.01 0.92 6.06
CA ASN A 33 -16.45 -0.20 5.33
C ASN A 33 -15.14 0.21 4.66
N MET A 34 -14.13 -0.64 4.80
CA MET A 34 -12.83 -0.47 4.17
C MET A 34 -12.52 -1.69 3.32
N THR A 35 -11.86 -1.49 2.19
CA THR A 35 -11.41 -2.57 1.30
C THR A 35 -9.93 -2.41 1.04
N CYS A 36 -9.14 -3.38 1.47
CA CYS A 36 -7.73 -3.50 1.13
C CYS A 36 -7.57 -4.36 -0.13
N ILE A 37 -6.71 -3.92 -1.05
CA ILE A 37 -6.32 -4.62 -2.26
C ILE A 37 -4.79 -4.72 -2.28
N SER A 38 -4.24 -5.93 -2.31
CA SER A 38 -2.79 -6.15 -2.39
C SER A 38 -2.48 -7.43 -3.16
N GLU A 39 -1.24 -7.57 -3.65
CA GLU A 39 -0.76 -8.83 -4.23
C GLU A 39 -0.55 -9.92 -3.17
N PHE A 40 -0.37 -9.51 -1.90
CA PHE A 40 -0.12 -10.42 -0.78
C PHE A 40 -1.19 -10.27 0.29
N LYS A 41 -1.76 -11.39 0.74
CA LYS A 41 -2.78 -11.41 1.79
C LYS A 41 -2.25 -10.79 3.09
N GLU A 42 -1.02 -11.13 3.45
CA GLU A 42 -0.36 -10.71 4.69
C GLU A 42 -0.27 -9.18 4.77
N THR A 43 -0.04 -8.51 3.64
CA THR A 43 -0.02 -7.04 3.58
C THR A 43 -1.38 -6.47 3.98
N CYS A 44 -2.48 -7.02 3.48
CA CYS A 44 -3.80 -6.55 3.90
C CYS A 44 -4.11 -6.83 5.37
N ILE A 45 -3.70 -7.99 5.89
CA ILE A 45 -3.88 -8.32 7.32
C ILE A 45 -3.10 -7.35 8.22
N GLU A 46 -1.85 -7.03 7.87
CA GLU A 46 -1.04 -6.05 8.61
C GLU A 46 -1.71 -4.67 8.62
N ILE A 47 -2.20 -4.20 7.47
CA ILE A 47 -2.90 -2.92 7.36
C ILE A 47 -4.18 -2.91 8.18
N ILE A 48 -4.98 -3.98 8.15
CA ILE A 48 -6.20 -4.11 8.94
C ILE A 48 -5.88 -4.04 10.44
N ASN A 49 -4.89 -4.80 10.89
CA ASN A 49 -4.47 -4.83 12.30
C ASN A 49 -4.01 -3.45 12.78
N ASN A 50 -3.18 -2.77 11.98
CA ASN A 50 -2.69 -1.43 12.28
C ASN A 50 -3.83 -0.39 12.28
N LYS A 51 -4.82 -0.52 11.38
CA LYS A 51 -5.90 0.45 11.24
C LYS A 51 -6.99 0.30 12.30
N CYS A 52 -7.28 -0.93 12.71
CA CYS A 52 -8.36 -1.25 13.62
C CYS A 52 -7.90 -1.63 15.04
N ASN A 53 -6.63 -1.40 15.41
CA ASN A 53 -6.07 -1.83 16.69
C ASN A 53 -6.37 -3.30 17.02
N HIS A 54 -6.17 -4.18 16.03
CA HIS A 54 -6.47 -5.62 16.10
C HIS A 54 -7.97 -6.01 16.28
N SER A 55 -8.91 -5.08 16.20
CA SER A 55 -10.34 -5.35 16.34
C SER A 55 -11.11 -5.03 15.06
N SER A 56 -11.21 -6.02 14.17
CA SER A 56 -11.91 -5.89 12.88
C SER A 56 -12.85 -7.06 12.62
N ASN A 57 -13.88 -6.81 11.83
CA ASN A 57 -14.72 -7.84 11.26
C ASN A 57 -14.50 -7.89 9.75
N ILE A 58 -14.13 -9.06 9.23
CA ILE A 58 -13.95 -9.28 7.79
C ILE A 58 -15.33 -9.51 7.17
N LEU A 59 -15.72 -8.64 6.25
CA LEU A 59 -16.98 -8.72 5.54
C LEU A 59 -16.87 -9.62 4.29
N ARG A 60 -15.72 -9.58 3.61
CA ARG A 60 -15.48 -10.30 2.36
C ARG A 60 -13.99 -10.49 2.13
N GLU A 61 -13.60 -11.68 1.70
CA GLU A 61 -12.23 -12.02 1.30
C GLU A 61 -12.25 -12.72 -0.05
N GLU A 62 -11.46 -12.22 -1.00
CA GLU A 62 -11.37 -12.77 -2.35
C GLU A 62 -9.92 -12.80 -2.85
N ASN A 63 -9.58 -13.84 -3.60
CA ASN A 63 -8.36 -13.91 -4.37
C ASN A 63 -8.71 -13.89 -5.86
N PHE A 64 -8.27 -12.85 -6.56
CA PHE A 64 -8.45 -12.72 -8.00
C PHE A 64 -7.18 -13.14 -8.72
N GLU A 65 -7.27 -14.26 -9.43
CA GLU A 65 -6.21 -14.73 -10.32
C GLU A 65 -6.32 -14.02 -11.67
N TYR A 66 -5.26 -13.34 -12.08
CA TYR A 66 -5.21 -12.65 -13.37
C TYR A 66 -4.19 -13.35 -14.27
N ILE A 67 -4.57 -13.57 -15.53
CA ILE A 67 -3.70 -14.25 -16.52
C ILE A 67 -2.50 -13.37 -16.91
N PHE A 68 -2.66 -12.04 -16.89
CA PHE A 68 -1.66 -11.07 -17.35
C PHE A 68 -1.27 -10.04 -16.27
N GLN A 69 -1.70 -10.24 -15.02
CA GLN A 69 -1.35 -9.38 -13.89
C GLN A 69 -1.04 -10.24 -12.66
N PRO A 70 -0.32 -9.72 -11.66
CA PRO A 70 -0.21 -10.38 -10.37
C PRO A 70 -1.59 -10.63 -9.76
N ASN A 71 -1.72 -11.75 -9.06
CA ASN A 71 -2.93 -12.06 -8.29
C ASN A 71 -3.22 -10.94 -7.30
N LYS A 72 -4.49 -10.67 -7.04
CA LYS A 72 -4.91 -9.64 -6.08
C LYS A 72 -5.79 -10.24 -5.02
N TYR A 73 -5.36 -10.08 -3.77
CA TYR A 73 -6.16 -10.29 -2.60
C TYR A 73 -6.98 -9.03 -2.31
N ILE A 74 -8.28 -9.21 -2.16
CA ILE A 74 -9.22 -8.16 -1.80
C ILE A 74 -9.87 -8.54 -0.47
N ILE A 75 -9.66 -7.73 0.56
CA ILE A 75 -10.27 -7.92 1.88
C ILE A 75 -11.11 -6.70 2.22
N SER A 76 -12.42 -6.88 2.35
CA SER A 76 -13.32 -5.85 2.88
C SER A 76 -13.58 -6.10 4.37
N PHE A 77 -13.48 -5.05 5.18
CA PHE A 77 -13.53 -5.12 6.63
C PHE A 77 -14.13 -3.85 7.24
N VAL A 78 -14.57 -3.96 8.49
CA VAL A 78 -14.97 -2.85 9.36
C VAL A 78 -14.19 -2.94 10.67
N CYS A 79 -13.84 -1.80 11.26
CA CYS A 79 -13.31 -1.81 12.63
C CYS A 79 -14.46 -1.90 13.63
N ILE A 80 -14.33 -2.75 14.66
CA ILE A 80 -15.41 -2.99 15.64
C ILE A 80 -15.44 -1.88 16.70
N ASN A 81 -14.26 -1.34 17.07
CA ASN A 81 -14.10 -0.35 18.14
C ASN A 81 -13.41 0.93 17.62
N LYS A 82 -14.01 1.59 16.63
CA LYS A 82 -13.43 2.80 16.03
C LYS A 82 -13.58 4.03 16.92
#